data_AF-I4KEA8-F1
#
_entry.id   AF-I4KEA8-F1
#
_cell.length_a   1.000
_cell.length_b   1.000
_cell.length_c   1.000
_cell.angle_alpha   90.00
_cell.angle_beta   90.00
_cell.angle_gamma   90.00
#
_symmetry.space_group_name_H-M   'P 1'
#
loop_
_entity.id
_entity.type
_entity.pdbx_description
1 polymer ?
#
loop_
_entity_poly.entity_id
_entity_poly.type
_entity_poly.pdbx_seq_one_letter_code
_entity_poly.pdbx_strand_id
1 'polypeptide(L)'
;MYYLMMWDTGLAAVGRDGCLDRIEIPLDVASFFFRLDVEQFPMLSSLSFDDYDLFFGAQISALADELVAVANINPTISELVKKMLGLLFKAQSLSKAVLFDPFK
;
A
#
# COMPACT_ATOMS: atom_id res chain seq x y z
N MET A 1 8.40 -7.46 8.84
CA MET A 1 8.32 -7.50 7.36
C MET A 1 7.52 -6.26 6.96
N TYR A 2 7.18 -6.03 5.70
CA TYR A 2 6.30 -4.89 5.35
C TYR A 2 5.11 -5.43 4.58
N TYR A 3 3.89 -5.06 4.95
CA TYR A 3 2.69 -5.62 4.34
C TYR A 3 1.80 -4.53 3.78
N LEU A 4 1.16 -4.85 2.66
CA LEU A 4 0.01 -4.15 2.13
C LEU A 4 -1.22 -5.01 2.36
N MET A 5 -2.23 -4.47 3.04
CA MET A 5 -3.44 -5.20 3.37
C MET A 5 -4.68 -4.48 2.85
N MET A 6 -5.66 -5.25 2.38
CA MET A 6 -7.01 -4.76 2.22
C MET A 6 -7.69 -4.82 3.59
N TRP A 7 -8.21 -3.68 4.04
CA TRP A 7 -8.63 -3.48 5.42
C TRP A 7 -10.11 -3.11 5.54
N ASP A 8 -10.83 -3.84 6.39
CA ASP A 8 -12.20 -3.55 6.79
C ASP A 8 -12.23 -2.79 8.11
N THR A 9 -12.48 -1.48 8.03
CA THR A 9 -12.57 -0.60 9.20
C THR A 9 -13.78 -0.93 10.09
N GLY A 10 -14.85 -1.50 9.53
CA GLY A 10 -16.02 -1.93 10.29
C GLY A 10 -15.75 -3.14 11.16
N LEU A 11 -15.02 -4.14 10.63
CA LEU A 11 -14.56 -5.29 11.42
C LEU A 11 -13.58 -4.86 12.50
N ALA A 12 -12.61 -4.00 12.15
CA ALA A 12 -11.63 -3.48 13.09
C ALA A 12 -12.29 -2.72 14.26
N ALA A 13 -13.31 -1.91 13.97
CA ALA A 13 -14.02 -1.12 14.98
C ALA A 13 -14.76 -1.97 16.03
N VAL A 14 -15.10 -3.23 15.71
CA VAL A 14 -15.71 -4.17 16.66
C VAL A 14 -14.70 -5.14 17.29
N GLY A 15 -13.41 -4.81 17.20
CA GLY A 15 -12.31 -5.59 17.79
C GLY A 15 -11.99 -6.89 17.06
N ARG A 16 -12.43 -7.04 15.80
CA ARG A 16 -12.08 -8.19 14.95
C ARG A 16 -10.90 -7.84 14.05
N ASP A 17 -10.22 -8.87 13.52
CA ASP A 17 -9.21 -8.65 12.48
C ASP A 17 -9.89 -8.05 11.23
N GLY A 18 -9.41 -6.88 10.80
CA GLY A 18 -9.88 -6.19 9.61
C GLY A 18 -9.19 -6.66 8.33
N CYS A 19 -8.17 -7.52 8.42
CA CYS A 19 -7.42 -7.99 7.26
C CYS A 19 -8.28 -8.91 6.39
N LEU A 20 -8.59 -8.48 5.18
CA LEU A 20 -9.36 -9.25 4.20
C LEU A 20 -8.47 -9.94 3.16
N ASP A 21 -7.33 -9.33 2.85
CA ASP A 21 -6.34 -9.81 1.87
C ASP A 21 -5.01 -9.12 2.16
N ARG A 22 -3.88 -9.74 1.77
CA ARG A 22 -2.56 -9.15 2.02
C ARG A 22 -1.50 -9.55 1.00
N ILE A 23 -0.56 -8.64 0.79
CA ILE A 23 0.65 -8.84 0.02
C ILE A 23 1.84 -8.52 0.93
N GLU A 24 2.82 -9.43 0.96
CA GLU A 24 4.11 -9.15 1.56
C GLU A 24 4.94 -8.31 0.60
N ILE A 25 5.45 -7.19 1.09
CA ILE A 25 6.39 -6.30 0.41
C ILE A 25 7.79 -6.62 0.95
N PRO A 26 8.71 -7.07 0.09
CA PRO A 26 10.11 -7.24 0.46
C PRO A 26 10.70 -5.94 1.04
N LEU A 27 11.50 -6.06 2.11
CA LEU A 27 12.04 -4.90 2.83
C LEU A 27 12.91 -3.99 1.96
N ASP A 28 13.60 -4.54 0.96
CA ASP A 28 14.36 -3.78 -0.03
C ASP A 28 13.45 -2.93 -0.92
N VAL A 29 12.27 -3.43 -1.29
CA VAL A 29 11.26 -2.68 -2.04
C VAL A 29 10.60 -1.61 -1.17
N ALA A 30 10.25 -1.93 0.08
CA ALA A 30 9.73 -0.95 1.03
C ALA A 30 10.76 0.18 1.25
N SER A 31 12.01 -0.19 1.52
CA SER A 31 13.13 0.77 1.66
C SER A 31 13.34 1.63 0.42
N PHE A 32 13.07 1.08 -0.77
CA PHE A 32 13.09 1.84 -2.02
C PHE A 32 11.96 2.87 -2.06
N PHE A 33 10.74 2.53 -1.66
CA PHE A 33 9.61 3.47 -1.61
C PHE A 33 9.90 4.68 -0.71
N PHE A 34 10.45 4.47 0.49
CA PHE A 34 10.75 5.56 1.43
C PHE A 34 11.87 6.51 0.97
N ARG A 35 12.67 6.08 0.00
CA ARG A 35 13.77 6.88 -0.58
C ARG A 35 13.35 7.61 -1.85
N LEU A 36 12.10 7.44 -2.30
CA LEU A 36 11.58 8.18 -3.43
C LEU A 36 11.55 9.68 -3.12
N ASP A 37 11.65 10.47 -4.18
CA ASP A 37 11.55 11.92 -4.09
C ASP A 37 10.13 12.33 -3.65
N VAL A 38 10.03 13.01 -2.51
CA VAL A 38 8.73 13.36 -1.88
C VAL A 38 7.88 14.32 -2.73
N GLU A 39 8.50 15.14 -3.58
CA GLU A 39 7.77 16.03 -4.48
C GLU A 39 7.07 15.25 -5.62
N GLN A 40 7.63 14.10 -6.01
CA GLN A 40 7.10 13.24 -7.06
C GLN A 40 6.24 12.08 -6.53
N PHE A 41 6.57 11.55 -5.34
CA PHE A 41 5.95 10.36 -4.75
C PHE A 41 5.50 10.60 -3.31
N PRO A 42 4.66 11.63 -3.05
CA PRO A 42 4.33 12.06 -1.69
C PRO A 42 3.69 10.97 -0.84
N MET A 43 2.97 10.00 -1.40
CA MET A 43 2.36 8.91 -0.63
C MET A 43 3.37 7.82 -0.31
N LEU A 44 4.07 7.29 -1.31
CA LEU A 44 5.02 6.18 -1.14
C LEU A 44 6.25 6.59 -0.32
N SER A 45 6.74 7.82 -0.49
CA SER A 45 7.89 8.32 0.28
C SER A 45 7.55 8.62 1.73
N SER A 46 6.28 8.88 2.03
CA SER A 46 5.82 9.26 3.38
C SER A 46 5.30 8.10 4.21
N LEU A 47 5.31 6.89 3.65
CA LEU A 47 4.99 5.67 4.38
C LEU A 47 5.93 5.49 5.58
N SER A 48 5.38 4.93 6.66
CA SER A 48 6.03 4.79 7.96
C SER A 48 6.56 3.37 8.19
N PHE A 49 7.69 3.29 8.90
CA PHE A 49 8.18 2.04 9.51
C PHE A 49 7.75 1.89 10.98
N ASP A 50 7.26 2.97 11.58
CA ASP A 50 6.97 3.05 13.01
C ASP A 50 5.47 3.23 13.30
N ASP A 51 4.64 3.27 12.25
CA ASP A 51 3.19 3.34 12.38
C ASP A 51 2.50 2.71 11.17
N TYR A 52 1.19 2.52 11.27
CA TYR A 52 0.35 2.07 10.19
C TYR A 52 -0.10 3.23 9.30
N ASP A 53 -0.03 3.05 7.97
CA ASP A 53 -0.57 4.03 7.02
C ASP A 53 -1.86 3.53 6.39
N LEU A 54 -2.96 4.26 6.63
CA LEU A 54 -4.29 3.90 6.15
C LEU A 54 -4.73 4.83 5.02
N PHE A 55 -5.09 4.25 3.88
CA PHE A 55 -5.56 4.96 2.69
C PHE A 55 -6.99 4.54 2.32
N PHE A 56 -7.82 5.51 1.93
CA PHE A 56 -9.21 5.25 1.51
C PHE A 56 -9.65 6.14 0.35
N GLY A 57 -10.62 5.65 -0.44
CA GLY A 57 -11.28 6.44 -1.47
C GLY A 57 -10.30 6.97 -2.53
N ALA A 58 -10.27 8.30 -2.70
CA ALA A 58 -9.42 8.97 -3.70
C ALA A 58 -7.92 8.79 -3.42
N GLN A 59 -7.52 8.57 -2.16
CA GLN A 59 -6.11 8.33 -1.82
C GLN A 59 -5.60 7.01 -2.43
N ILE A 60 -6.46 6.00 -2.56
CA ILE A 60 -6.10 4.72 -3.19
C ILE A 60 -5.76 4.93 -4.68
N SER A 61 -6.50 5.81 -5.36
CA SER A 61 -6.21 6.15 -6.77
C SER A 61 -4.88 6.87 -6.92
N ALA A 62 -4.61 7.88 -6.09
CA ALA A 62 -3.33 8.60 -6.12
C ALA A 62 -2.13 7.68 -5.79
N LEU A 63 -2.30 6.78 -4.81
CA LEU A 63 -1.30 5.76 -4.49
C LEU A 63 -1.07 4.79 -5.66
N ALA A 64 -2.13 4.41 -6.39
CA ALA A 64 -2.01 3.56 -7.58
C ALA A 64 -1.23 4.26 -8.70
N ASP A 65 -1.45 5.57 -8.91
CA ASP A 65 -0.72 6.36 -9.90
C ASP A 65 0.78 6.42 -9.57
N GLU A 66 1.14 6.63 -8.30
CA GLU A 66 2.52 6.60 -7.83
C GLU A 66 3.16 5.21 -8.05
N LEU A 67 2.45 4.13 -7.73
CA LEU A 67 2.93 2.76 -7.97
C LEU A 67 3.22 2.49 -9.45
N VAL A 68 2.35 2.97 -10.35
CA VAL A 68 2.58 2.85 -11.80
C VAL A 68 3.83 3.62 -12.22
N ALA A 69 3.99 4.86 -11.75
CA ALA A 69 5.18 5.67 -12.04
C ALA A 69 6.47 5.01 -11.51
N VAL A 70 6.41 4.42 -10.32
CA VAL A 70 7.52 3.69 -9.71
C VAL A 70 7.92 2.46 -10.53
N ALA A 71 6.97 1.67 -11.05
CA ALA A 71 7.30 0.52 -11.89
C ALA A 71 8.04 0.92 -13.17
N ASN A 72 7.83 2.15 -13.67
CA ASN A 72 8.57 2.68 -14.82
C ASN A 72 10.02 3.06 -14.45
N ILE A 73 10.25 3.54 -13.22
CA ILE A 73 11.59 3.89 -12.72
C ILE A 73 12.40 2.63 -12.39
N ASN A 74 11.75 1.65 -11.77
CA ASN A 74 12.38 0.40 -11.39
C ASN A 74 11.59 -0.80 -11.95
N PRO A 75 11.89 -1.24 -13.18
CA PRO A 75 11.17 -2.35 -13.81
C PRO A 75 11.28 -3.68 -13.06
N THR A 76 12.28 -3.87 -12.19
CA THR A 76 12.48 -5.15 -11.47
C THR A 76 11.36 -5.45 -10.47
N ILE A 77 10.63 -4.43 -10.01
CA ILE A 77 9.52 -4.58 -9.07
C ILE A 77 8.14 -4.61 -9.75
N SER A 78 8.09 -4.61 -11.09
CA SER A 78 6.83 -4.53 -11.86
C SER A 78 5.81 -5.59 -11.48
N GLU A 79 6.24 -6.84 -11.27
CA GLU A 79 5.31 -7.92 -10.92
C GLU A 79 4.72 -7.75 -9.51
N LEU A 80 5.50 -7.22 -8.57
CA LEU A 80 5.00 -6.89 -7.24
C LEU A 80 4.03 -5.71 -7.31
N VAL A 81 4.39 -4.65 -8.06
CA VAL A 81 3.53 -3.50 -8.29
C VAL A 81 2.19 -3.93 -8.91
N LYS A 82 2.19 -4.82 -9.91
CA LYS A 82 0.94 -5.35 -10.49
C LYS A 82 0.04 -6.03 -9.44
N LYS A 83 0.63 -6.80 -8.52
CA LYS A 83 -0.13 -7.42 -7.42
C LYS A 83 -0.70 -6.36 -6.48
N MET A 84 0.11 -5.36 -6.10
CA MET A 84 -0.31 -4.26 -5.24
C MET A 84 -1.48 -3.49 -5.89
N LEU A 85 -1.36 -3.12 -7.16
CA LEU A 85 -2.43 -2.48 -7.93
C LEU A 85 -3.71 -3.32 -7.95
N GLY A 86 -3.59 -4.64 -8.14
CA GLY A 86 -4.72 -5.55 -8.06
C GLY A 86 -5.43 -5.50 -6.71
N LEU A 87 -4.68 -5.45 -5.60
CA LEU A 87 -5.24 -5.30 -4.26
C LEU A 87 -5.90 -3.93 -4.06
N LEU A 88 -5.26 -2.83 -4.51
CA LEU A 88 -5.80 -1.47 -4.43
C LEU A 88 -7.12 -1.34 -5.17
N PHE A 89 -7.20 -1.81 -6.42
CA PHE A 89 -8.43 -1.77 -7.21
C PHE A 89 -9.54 -2.64 -6.62
N LYS A 90 -9.18 -3.82 -6.10
CA LYS A 90 -10.12 -4.67 -5.36
C LYS A 90 -10.66 -3.94 -4.13
N ALA A 91 -9.80 -3.33 -3.32
CA ALA A 91 -10.20 -2.56 -2.15
C ALA A 91 -11.14 -1.41 -2.53
N GLN A 92 -10.79 -0.65 -3.57
CA GLN A 92 -11.62 0.45 -4.08
C GLN A 92 -13.01 -0.04 -4.55
N SER A 93 -13.06 -1.14 -5.32
CA SER A 93 -14.33 -1.71 -5.80
C SER A 93 -15.25 -2.19 -4.67
N LEU A 94 -14.67 -2.60 -3.54
CA LEU A 94 -15.38 -3.07 -2.35
C LEU A 94 -15.59 -1.97 -1.29
N SER A 95 -15.20 -0.72 -1.59
CA SER A 95 -15.20 0.39 -0.64
C SER A 95 -14.49 0.02 0.68
N LYS A 96 -13.31 -0.61 0.56
CA LYS A 96 -12.42 -0.97 1.66
C LYS A 96 -11.20 -0.05 1.69
N ALA A 97 -10.58 0.03 2.85
CA ALA A 97 -9.32 0.74 3.02
C ALA A 97 -8.16 -0.14 2.60
N VAL A 98 -7.00 0.49 2.44
CA VAL A 98 -5.72 -0.17 2.25
C VAL A 98 -4.82 0.26 3.40
N LEU A 99 -4.17 -0.71 4.04
CA LEU A 99 -3.31 -0.52 5.19
C LEU A 99 -1.90 -0.96 4.85
N PHE A 100 -0.92 -0.10 5.07
CA PHE A 100 0.47 -0.52 5.16
C PHE A 100 0.85 -0.79 6.61
N ASP A 101 1.52 -1.92 6.84
CA ASP A 101 1.82 -2.44 8.17
C ASP A 101 3.30 -2.89 8.26
N PRO A 102 4.12 -2.20 9.06
CA PRO A 102 5.53 -2.57 9.27
C PRO A 102 5.77 -3.62 10.37
N PHE A 103 4.76 -4.00 11.14
CA PHE A 103 4.90 -4.78 12.38
C PHE A 103 4.56 -6.26 12.26
N LYS A 104 3.82 -6.66 11.22
CA LYS A 104 3.60 -8.09 10.95
C LYS A 104 4.84 -8.82 10.43
#